data_AF-A0A3Q8RQ77-F1
#
_entry.id   AF-A0A3Q8RQ77-F1
#
_cell.length_a   1.000
_cell.length_b   1.000
_cell.length_c   1.000
_cell.angle_alpha   90.00
_cell.angle_beta   90.00
_cell.angle_gamma   90.00
#
_symmetry.space_group_name_H-M   'P 1'
#
loop_
_entity.id
_entity.type
_entity.pdbx_description
1 polymer ?
#
loop_
_entity_poly.entity_id
_entity_poly.type
_entity_poly.pdbx_seq_one_letter_code
_entity_poly.pdbx_strand_id
1 'polypeptide(L)'
;MSKSNFILYTLAYVGIAALLAFIGGPDILNGGREINIKPEVFNKVKRIDLKYNNLDIHPLMRNRLNFDIVTDNKIVHFQYYIPDESYKPLLAVLKKEKLIKNEEDFFSSLPISLNEGELGFINTLEVIYSKEKLVYLAINKETILGSIPNVKKGIIICLGYIITILGWSGLLLLPIGAYFQIKDKEEHGTTIYVPNKLEGIKNFFKNFTKK
;
A
#
# COMPACT_ATOMS: atom_id res chain seq x y z
N MET A 1 9.82 -23.64 36.31
CA MET A 1 9.80 -24.36 35.01
C MET A 1 11.02 -25.27 34.90
N SER A 2 10.95 -26.41 34.20
CA SER A 2 12.12 -27.28 33.98
C SER A 2 13.13 -26.62 33.01
N LYS A 3 14.42 -26.95 33.13
CA LYS A 3 15.49 -26.42 32.26
C LYS A 3 15.24 -26.79 30.80
N SER A 4 14.81 -28.03 30.54
CA SER A 4 14.50 -28.53 29.19
C SER A 4 13.35 -27.75 28.53
N ASN A 5 12.26 -27.49 29.27
CA ASN A 5 11.14 -26.72 28.73
C ASN A 5 11.58 -25.28 28.40
N PHE A 6 12.46 -24.69 29.22
CA PHE A 6 12.98 -23.34 28.98
C PHE A 6 13.82 -23.26 27.71
N ILE A 7 14.72 -24.22 27.54
CA ILE A 7 15.54 -24.30 26.33
C ILE A 7 14.64 -24.47 25.10
N LEU A 8 13.62 -25.33 25.17
CA LEU A 8 12.67 -25.54 24.07
C LEU A 8 11.92 -24.25 23.71
N TYR A 9 11.39 -23.52 24.69
CA TYR A 9 10.71 -22.24 24.45
C TYR A 9 11.65 -21.20 23.85
N THR A 10 12.87 -21.08 24.39
CA THR A 10 13.89 -20.16 23.85
C THR A 10 14.22 -20.50 22.40
N LEU A 11 14.42 -21.77 22.06
CA LEU A 11 14.66 -22.20 20.69
C LEU A 11 13.49 -21.87 19.77
N ALA A 12 12.24 -22.05 20.23
CA ALA A 12 11.06 -21.65 19.47
C ALA A 12 11.01 -20.14 19.21
N TYR A 13 11.30 -19.30 20.22
CA TYR A 13 11.36 -17.85 20.04
C TYR A 13 12.51 -17.41 19.14
N VAL A 14 13.67 -18.06 19.22
CA VAL A 14 14.80 -17.84 18.29
C VAL A 14 14.38 -18.21 16.86
N GLY A 15 13.65 -19.32 16.68
CA GLY A 15 13.08 -19.69 15.38
C GLY A 15 12.14 -18.64 14.83
N ILE A 16 11.22 -18.10 15.64
CA ILE A 16 10.33 -17.00 15.22
C ILE A 16 11.13 -15.75 14.87
N ALA A 17 12.12 -15.38 15.69
CA ALA A 17 12.97 -14.22 15.44
C ALA A 17 13.78 -14.38 14.14
N ALA A 18 14.27 -15.59 13.84
CA ALA A 18 14.92 -15.92 12.57
C ALA A 18 13.96 -15.74 11.39
N LEU A 19 12.73 -16.27 11.49
CA LEU A 19 11.73 -16.11 10.44
C LEU A 19 11.43 -14.62 10.19
N LEU A 20 11.29 -13.80 11.23
CA LEU A 20 11.05 -12.36 11.07
C LEU A 20 12.25 -11.63 10.48
N ALA A 21 13.47 -11.98 10.90
CA ALA A 21 14.70 -11.33 10.44
C ALA A 21 15.05 -11.65 8.99
N PHE A 22 14.89 -12.91 8.58
CA PHE A 22 15.39 -13.41 7.29
C PHE A 22 14.30 -13.61 6.23
N ILE A 23 13.04 -13.76 6.62
CA ILE A 23 11.94 -14.03 5.69
C ILE A 23 10.89 -12.93 5.78
N GLY A 24 10.20 -12.79 6.91
CA GLY A 24 9.05 -11.89 7.04
C GLY A 24 9.37 -10.43 6.77
N GLY A 25 10.42 -9.88 7.39
CA GLY A 25 10.87 -8.52 7.17
C GLY A 25 11.31 -8.26 5.72
N PRO A 26 12.27 -9.06 5.18
CA PRO A 26 12.69 -8.97 3.78
C PRO A 26 11.57 -9.12 2.75
N ASP A 27 10.62 -10.04 2.93
CA ASP A 27 9.49 -10.22 2.01
C ASP A 27 8.60 -8.99 1.97
N ILE A 28 8.31 -8.40 3.14
CA ILE A 28 7.55 -7.14 3.23
C ILE A 28 8.31 -6.00 2.53
N LEU A 29 9.63 -5.91 2.72
CA LEU A 29 10.47 -4.92 2.05
C LEU A 29 10.44 -5.08 0.53
N ASN A 30 10.55 -6.32 0.04
CA ASN A 30 10.49 -6.62 -1.40
C ASN A 30 9.12 -6.28 -1.98
N GLY A 31 8.04 -6.72 -1.33
CA GLY A 31 6.68 -6.37 -1.72
C GLY A 31 6.44 -4.85 -1.73
N GLY A 32 7.03 -4.11 -0.78
CA GLY A 32 6.99 -2.65 -0.78
C GLY A 32 7.79 -2.02 -1.93
N ARG A 33 8.96 -2.57 -2.26
CA ARG A 33 9.80 -2.09 -3.37
C ARG A 33 9.16 -2.31 -4.73
N GLU A 34 8.49 -3.46 -4.90
CA GLU A 34 7.74 -3.86 -6.10
C GLU A 34 6.51 -3.00 -6.38
N ILE A 35 6.04 -2.22 -5.41
CA ILE A 35 5.02 -1.19 -5.67
C ILE A 35 5.63 -0.19 -6.66
N ASN A 36 5.26 -0.36 -7.93
CA ASN A 36 5.64 0.53 -9.00
C ASN A 36 4.97 1.88 -8.73
N ILE A 37 5.81 2.88 -8.48
CA ILE A 37 5.41 4.26 -8.19
C ILE A 37 5.76 5.20 -9.33
N LYS A 38 6.47 4.71 -10.36
CA LYS A 38 6.83 5.54 -11.50
C LYS A 38 5.62 5.58 -12.44
N PRO A 39 4.94 6.73 -12.58
CA PRO A 39 3.89 6.86 -13.56
C PRO A 39 4.47 6.70 -14.97
N GLU A 40 3.76 5.96 -15.81
CA GLU A 40 3.89 6.11 -17.25
C GLU A 40 3.32 7.50 -17.61
N VAL A 41 4.08 8.29 -18.36
CA VAL A 41 3.70 9.66 -18.72
C VAL A 41 3.41 9.71 -20.23
N PHE A 42 2.23 10.19 -20.58
CA PHE A 42 1.84 10.47 -21.96
C PHE A 42 1.66 11.97 -22.13
N ASN A 43 2.34 12.54 -23.13
CA ASN A 43 2.24 13.95 -23.49
C ASN A 43 1.27 14.19 -24.65
N LYS A 44 0.73 13.10 -25.22
CA LYS A 44 -0.18 13.15 -26.36
C LYS A 44 -1.35 12.20 -26.13
N VAL A 45 -2.55 12.76 -26.11
CA VAL A 45 -3.81 12.04 -26.02
C VAL A 45 -4.59 12.29 -27.30
N LYS A 46 -4.94 11.22 -28.01
CA LYS A 46 -5.63 11.28 -29.30
C LYS A 46 -7.14 11.43 -29.13
N ARG A 47 -7.70 10.72 -28.15
CA ARG A 47 -9.14 10.68 -27.92
C ARG A 47 -9.47 10.32 -26.48
N ILE A 48 -10.57 10.86 -25.95
CA ILE A 48 -11.19 10.40 -24.71
C ILE A 48 -12.65 10.07 -24.99
N ASP A 49 -13.06 8.86 -24.67
CA ASP A 49 -14.43 8.39 -24.80
C ASP A 49 -15.04 8.16 -23.40
N LEU A 50 -16.20 8.75 -23.15
CA LEU A 50 -16.98 8.64 -21.93
C LEU A 50 -18.32 7.99 -22.26
N LYS A 51 -18.62 6.86 -21.61
CA LYS A 51 -19.86 6.11 -21.89
C LYS A 51 -20.56 5.71 -20.61
N TYR A 52 -21.84 6.05 -20.53
CA TYR A 52 -22.70 5.56 -19.48
C TYR A 52 -23.20 4.16 -19.82
N ASN A 53 -22.86 3.16 -19.01
CA ASN A 53 -23.45 1.84 -19.13
C ASN A 53 -24.64 1.74 -18.18
N ASN A 54 -25.84 1.86 -18.73
CA ASN A 54 -27.06 1.46 -18.06
C ASN A 54 -27.50 0.08 -18.58
N LEU A 55 -26.74 -0.96 -18.23
CA LEU A 55 -27.10 -2.32 -18.62
C LEU A 55 -28.08 -2.88 -17.57
N ASP A 56 -29.32 -3.14 -18.00
CA ASP A 56 -30.39 -3.74 -17.18
C ASP A 56 -30.13 -5.22 -16.79
N ILE A 57 -28.96 -5.75 -17.16
CA ILE A 57 -28.64 -7.18 -17.12
C ILE A 57 -28.25 -7.65 -15.72
N HIS A 58 -27.74 -6.75 -14.83
CA HIS A 58 -27.40 -7.12 -13.45
C HIS A 58 -27.38 -5.91 -12.50
N PRO A 59 -27.89 -6.01 -11.24
CA PRO A 59 -27.93 -4.89 -10.28
C PRO A 59 -26.56 -4.23 -10.01
N LEU A 60 -25.47 -5.01 -10.06
CA LEU A 60 -24.09 -4.55 -9.83
C LEU A 60 -23.43 -3.86 -11.04
N MET A 61 -24.08 -3.91 -12.21
CA MET A 61 -23.63 -3.25 -13.44
C MET A 61 -24.42 -1.98 -13.77
N ARG A 62 -25.47 -1.68 -12.99
CA ARG A 62 -26.16 -0.39 -13.07
C ARG A 62 -25.24 0.71 -12.57
N ASN A 63 -25.35 1.89 -13.17
CA ASN A 63 -24.69 3.11 -12.73
C ASN A 63 -23.15 3.06 -12.83
N ARG A 64 -22.62 2.49 -13.92
CA ARG A 64 -21.18 2.54 -14.22
C ARG A 64 -20.87 3.50 -15.36
N LEU A 65 -19.80 4.25 -15.18
CA LEU A 65 -19.29 5.19 -16.15
C LEU A 65 -17.95 4.70 -16.67
N ASN A 66 -17.89 4.34 -17.94
CA ASN A 66 -16.68 3.85 -18.59
C ASN A 66 -15.92 5.00 -19.22
N PHE A 67 -14.60 4.92 -19.09
CA PHE A 67 -13.65 5.86 -19.66
C PHE A 67 -12.59 5.11 -20.44
N ASP A 68 -12.43 5.51 -21.70
CA ASP A 68 -11.33 5.11 -22.55
C ASP A 68 -10.50 6.34 -22.90
N ILE A 69 -9.22 6.32 -22.55
CA ILE A 69 -8.27 7.35 -22.99
C ILE A 69 -7.33 6.70 -24.00
N VAL A 70 -7.41 7.14 -25.25
CA VAL A 70 -6.58 6.65 -26.35
C VAL A 70 -5.34 7.53 -26.44
N THR A 71 -4.18 6.97 -26.13
CA THR A 71 -2.88 7.62 -26.31
C THR A 71 -2.21 7.12 -27.60
N ASP A 72 -0.98 7.56 -27.86
CA ASP A 72 -0.25 7.12 -29.05
C ASP A 72 0.00 5.61 -29.08
N ASN A 73 0.24 5.01 -27.91
CA ASN A 73 0.79 3.65 -27.79
C ASN A 73 -0.10 2.71 -26.97
N LYS A 74 -1.16 3.22 -26.31
CA LYS A 74 -1.96 2.44 -25.36
C LYS A 74 -3.37 3.02 -25.23
N ILE A 75 -4.32 2.16 -24.89
CA ILE A 75 -5.65 2.57 -24.43
C ILE A 75 -5.68 2.38 -22.93
N VAL A 76 -5.99 3.45 -22.20
CA VAL A 76 -6.16 3.45 -20.75
C VAL A 76 -7.66 3.33 -20.49
N HIS A 77 -8.08 2.13 -20.08
CA HIS A 77 -9.48 1.85 -19.75
C HIS A 77 -9.69 1.84 -18.24
N PHE A 78 -10.74 2.51 -17.77
CA PHE A 78 -11.19 2.46 -16.38
C PHE A 78 -12.68 2.77 -16.26
N GLN A 79 -13.23 2.48 -15.08
CA GLN A 79 -14.64 2.62 -14.79
C GLN A 79 -14.86 3.24 -13.42
N TYR A 80 -15.85 4.11 -13.31
CA TYR A 80 -16.37 4.58 -12.03
C TYR A 80 -17.68 3.91 -11.69
N TYR A 81 -17.88 3.66 -10.41
CA TYR A 81 -19.19 3.38 -9.85
C TYR A 81 -19.80 4.70 -9.38
N ILE A 82 -20.89 5.12 -10.01
CA ILE A 82 -21.47 6.46 -9.80
C ILE A 82 -21.90 6.70 -8.36
N PRO A 83 -22.53 5.75 -7.63
CA PRO A 83 -22.90 5.98 -6.24
C PRO A 83 -21.74 6.31 -5.30
N ASP A 84 -20.50 5.95 -5.66
CA ASP A 84 -19.31 6.29 -4.86
C ASP A 84 -18.83 7.72 -5.11
N GLU A 85 -19.44 8.45 -6.06
CA GLU A 85 -19.08 9.81 -6.47
C GLU A 85 -17.61 10.01 -6.88
N SER A 86 -16.90 8.90 -7.12
CA SER A 86 -15.47 8.87 -7.44
C SER A 86 -15.11 9.55 -8.77
N TYR A 87 -16.11 9.86 -9.60
CA TYR A 87 -15.98 10.62 -10.84
C TYR A 87 -15.92 12.15 -10.64
N LYS A 88 -16.21 12.67 -9.44
CA LYS A 88 -16.22 14.13 -9.16
C LYS A 88 -14.92 14.86 -9.53
N PRO A 89 -13.71 14.32 -9.30
CA PRO A 89 -12.48 14.96 -9.75
C PRO A 89 -12.43 15.16 -11.27
N LEU A 90 -12.95 14.20 -12.03
CA LEU A 90 -13.02 14.28 -13.49
C LEU A 90 -14.04 15.31 -13.95
N LEU A 91 -15.21 15.35 -13.30
CA LEU A 91 -16.20 16.38 -13.50
C LEU A 91 -15.61 17.78 -13.28
N ALA A 92 -14.77 17.94 -12.24
CA ALA A 92 -14.10 19.21 -11.96
C ALA A 92 -13.14 19.62 -13.09
N VAL A 93 -12.36 18.68 -13.63
CA VAL A 93 -11.48 18.93 -14.80
C VAL A 93 -12.30 19.35 -16.01
N LEU A 94 -13.34 18.59 -16.37
CA LEU A 94 -14.18 18.91 -17.53
C LEU A 94 -14.89 20.26 -17.39
N LYS A 95 -15.34 20.61 -16.17
CA LYS A 95 -15.98 21.90 -15.87
C LYS A 95 -14.99 23.07 -15.95
N LYS A 96 -13.77 22.88 -15.42
CA LYS A 96 -12.70 23.88 -15.48
C LYS A 96 -12.35 24.26 -16.92
N GLU A 97 -12.32 23.26 -17.79
CA GLU A 97 -12.05 23.42 -19.23
C GLU A 97 -13.31 23.78 -20.04
N LYS A 98 -14.44 24.04 -19.37
CA LYS A 98 -15.72 24.44 -19.98
C LYS A 98 -16.28 23.44 -21.00
N LEU A 99 -15.91 22.17 -20.88
CA LEU A 99 -16.46 21.08 -21.69
C LEU A 99 -17.86 20.66 -21.23
N ILE A 100 -18.18 20.98 -19.96
CA ILE A 100 -19.49 20.78 -19.35
C ILE A 100 -19.81 21.97 -18.43
N LYS A 101 -21.10 22.28 -18.25
CA LYS A 101 -21.54 23.39 -17.39
C LYS A 101 -21.73 22.98 -15.94
N ASN A 102 -22.40 21.86 -15.71
CA ASN A 102 -22.73 21.35 -14.39
C ASN A 102 -22.86 19.80 -14.41
N GLU A 103 -23.22 19.21 -13.28
CA GLU A 103 -23.31 17.75 -13.14
C GLU A 103 -24.51 17.14 -13.88
N GLU A 104 -25.63 17.86 -13.96
CA GLU A 104 -26.82 17.43 -14.71
C GLU A 104 -26.53 17.39 -16.22
N ASP A 105 -25.81 18.41 -16.72
CA ASP A 105 -25.30 18.52 -18.08
C ASP A 105 -24.31 17.39 -18.40
N PHE A 106 -23.50 16.97 -17.43
CA PHE A 106 -22.57 15.87 -17.60
C PHE A 106 -23.27 14.55 -17.93
N PHE A 107 -24.25 14.14 -17.13
CA PHE A 107 -24.94 12.86 -17.36
C PHE A 107 -25.84 12.90 -18.61
N SER A 108 -26.45 14.05 -18.89
CA SER A 108 -27.30 14.22 -20.09
C SER A 108 -26.48 14.32 -21.39
N SER A 109 -25.22 14.71 -21.33
CA SER A 109 -24.31 14.77 -22.48
C SER A 109 -23.64 13.44 -22.82
N LEU A 110 -23.85 12.38 -22.03
CA LEU A 110 -23.25 11.07 -22.32
C LEU A 110 -23.98 10.37 -23.48
N PRO A 111 -23.25 9.72 -24.41
CA PRO A 111 -21.79 9.56 -24.44
C PRO A 111 -21.04 10.80 -24.97
N ILE A 112 -19.91 11.13 -24.34
CA ILE A 112 -19.02 12.22 -24.76
C ILE A 112 -17.79 11.61 -25.43
N SER A 113 -17.38 12.14 -26.58
CA SER A 113 -16.16 11.75 -27.29
C SER A 113 -15.37 13.00 -27.63
N LEU A 114 -14.21 13.18 -27.01
CA LEU A 114 -13.33 14.32 -27.21
C LEU A 114 -12.17 13.92 -28.12
N ASN A 115 -11.95 14.66 -29.20
CA ASN A 115 -10.84 14.41 -30.12
C ASN A 115 -9.61 15.27 -29.79
N GLU A 116 -8.46 14.96 -30.39
CA GLU A 116 -7.17 15.64 -30.16
C GLU A 116 -7.27 17.18 -30.15
N GLY A 117 -8.08 17.78 -31.03
CA GLY A 117 -8.28 19.23 -31.08
C GLY A 117 -8.96 19.83 -29.83
N GLU A 118 -9.78 19.05 -29.13
CA GLU A 118 -10.49 19.45 -27.91
C GLU A 118 -9.68 19.12 -26.65
N LEU A 119 -8.66 18.27 -26.78
CA LEU A 119 -7.81 17.79 -25.68
C LEU A 119 -6.55 18.63 -25.48
N GLY A 120 -6.48 19.83 -26.08
CA GLY A 120 -5.32 20.72 -25.99
C GLY A 120 -4.97 21.16 -24.56
N PHE A 121 -5.90 21.02 -23.61
CA PHE A 121 -5.62 21.28 -22.19
C PHE A 121 -4.78 20.18 -21.53
N ILE A 122 -4.73 18.96 -22.09
CA ILE A 122 -3.98 17.83 -21.52
C ILE A 122 -2.51 17.94 -21.91
N ASN A 123 -1.71 18.58 -21.06
CA ASN A 123 -0.26 18.65 -21.24
C ASN A 123 0.41 17.34 -20.85
N THR A 124 -0.09 16.71 -19.78
CA THR A 124 0.49 15.49 -19.21
C THR A 124 -0.61 14.56 -18.70
N LEU A 125 -0.50 13.29 -19.04
CA LEU A 125 -1.33 12.21 -18.52
C LEU A 125 -0.41 11.22 -17.82
N GLU A 126 -0.59 11.06 -16.51
CA GLU A 126 0.20 10.16 -15.68
C GLU A 126 -0.65 8.96 -15.28
N VAL A 127 -0.13 7.74 -15.50
CA VAL A 127 -0.84 6.50 -15.13
C VAL A 127 0.06 5.54 -14.38
N ILE A 128 -0.52 4.85 -13.39
CA ILE A 128 0.16 3.73 -12.73
C ILE A 128 -0.74 2.51 -12.80
N TYR A 129 -0.15 1.39 -13.21
CA TYR A 129 -0.78 0.07 -13.21
C TYR A 129 -0.21 -0.79 -12.08
N SER A 130 -1.06 -1.57 -11.44
CA SER A 130 -0.67 -2.63 -10.51
C SER A 130 -1.34 -3.92 -10.95
N LYS A 131 -0.54 -4.93 -11.33
CA LYS A 131 -1.02 -6.21 -11.88
C LYS A 131 -2.11 -6.00 -12.95
N GLU A 132 -1.78 -5.20 -13.96
CA GLU A 132 -2.65 -4.84 -15.10
C GLU A 132 -3.89 -3.98 -14.77
N LYS A 133 -4.16 -3.70 -13.50
CA LYS A 133 -5.24 -2.78 -13.09
C LYS A 133 -4.73 -1.35 -12.99
N LEU A 134 -5.44 -0.39 -13.60
CA LEU A 134 -5.17 1.03 -13.40
C LEU A 134 -5.45 1.40 -11.93
N VAL A 135 -4.44 1.88 -11.22
CA VAL A 135 -4.54 2.27 -9.80
C VAL A 135 -4.34 3.77 -9.58
N TYR A 136 -3.79 4.47 -10.57
CA TYR A 136 -3.61 5.91 -10.53
C TYR A 136 -3.79 6.49 -11.93
N LEU A 137 -4.48 7.62 -12.00
CA LEU A 137 -4.61 8.45 -13.19
C LEU A 137 -4.57 9.91 -12.75
N ALA A 138 -3.74 10.72 -13.40
CA ALA A 138 -3.78 12.16 -13.28
C ALA A 138 -3.67 12.85 -14.63
N ILE A 139 -4.39 13.96 -14.77
CA ILE A 139 -4.27 14.88 -15.91
C ILE A 139 -3.70 16.18 -15.36
N ASN A 140 -2.60 16.66 -15.91
CA ASN A 140 -1.93 17.89 -15.47
C ASN A 140 -1.64 17.93 -13.96
N LYS A 141 -1.24 16.79 -13.37
CA LYS A 141 -1.03 16.58 -11.93
C LYS A 141 -2.31 16.60 -11.08
N GLU A 142 -3.48 16.87 -11.66
CA GLU A 142 -4.76 16.71 -10.96
C GLU A 142 -5.15 15.23 -10.99
N THR A 143 -5.26 14.64 -9.80
CA THR A 143 -5.56 13.20 -9.66
C THR A 143 -7.02 12.94 -9.94
N ILE A 144 -7.28 12.09 -10.92
CA ILE A 144 -8.62 11.74 -11.41
C ILE A 144 -9.03 10.36 -10.90
N LEU A 145 -8.07 9.44 -10.75
CA LEU A 145 -8.32 8.11 -10.21
C LEU A 145 -7.26 7.73 -9.20
N GLY A 146 -7.72 7.18 -8.08
CA GLY A 146 -6.86 6.58 -7.05
C GLY A 146 -6.01 7.60 -6.31
N SER A 147 -4.89 7.14 -5.77
CA SER A 147 -3.91 7.97 -5.09
C SER A 147 -2.51 7.47 -5.40
N ILE A 148 -1.54 8.40 -5.44
CA ILE A 148 -0.15 8.02 -5.66
C ILE A 148 0.25 7.07 -4.53
N PRO A 149 0.69 5.82 -4.82
CA PRO A 149 0.93 4.83 -3.79
C PRO A 149 2.21 5.09 -2.96
N ASN A 150 2.79 6.29 -3.02
CA ASN A 150 4.01 6.68 -2.31
C ASN A 150 3.87 6.51 -0.79
N VAL A 151 2.76 6.95 -0.22
CA VAL A 151 2.51 6.84 1.23
C VAL A 151 2.40 5.36 1.63
N LYS A 152 1.62 4.58 0.87
CA LYS A 152 1.46 3.14 1.10
C LYS A 152 2.79 2.39 0.99
N LYS A 153 3.58 2.71 -0.04
CA LYS A 153 4.94 2.17 -0.22
C LYS A 153 5.84 2.51 0.96
N GLY A 154 5.86 3.78 1.38
CA GLY A 154 6.64 4.23 2.52
C GLY A 154 6.27 3.49 3.81
N ILE A 155 4.98 3.34 4.09
CA ILE A 155 4.47 2.60 5.26
C ILE A 155 4.92 1.13 5.23
N ILE A 156 4.76 0.45 4.09
CA ILE A 156 5.14 -0.97 3.95
C ILE A 156 6.64 -1.15 4.12
N ILE A 157 7.46 -0.30 3.50
CA ILE A 157 8.91 -0.35 3.64
C ILE A 157 9.32 -0.10 5.11
N CYS A 158 8.72 0.90 5.76
CA CYS A 158 8.97 1.19 7.17
C CYS A 158 8.63 0.00 8.07
N LEU A 159 7.46 -0.62 7.86
CA LEU A 159 7.02 -1.81 8.60
C LEU A 159 8.00 -2.98 8.39
N GLY A 160 8.44 -3.20 7.16
CA GLY A 160 9.43 -4.23 6.83
C GLY A 160 10.75 -4.04 7.58
N TYR A 161 11.24 -2.80 7.68
CA TYR A 161 12.43 -2.51 8.49
C TYR A 161 12.20 -2.75 9.98
N ILE A 162 11.08 -2.29 10.54
CA ILE A 162 10.74 -2.51 11.96
C ILE A 162 10.74 -4.01 12.28
N ILE A 163 10.06 -4.82 11.47
CA ILE A 163 9.99 -6.28 11.66
C ILE A 163 11.37 -6.92 11.57
N THR A 164 12.18 -6.49 10.59
CA THR A 164 13.56 -7.00 10.41
C THR A 164 14.42 -6.67 11.63
N ILE A 165 14.40 -5.43 12.11
CA ILE A 165 15.17 -4.96 13.28
C ILE A 165 14.74 -5.72 14.54
N LEU A 166 13.44 -5.91 14.74
CA LEU A 166 12.93 -6.69 15.87
C LEU A 166 13.35 -8.16 15.80
N GLY A 167 13.34 -8.76 14.60
CA GLY A 167 13.85 -10.11 14.37
C GLY A 167 15.32 -10.24 14.75
N TRP A 168 16.18 -9.36 14.22
CA TRP A 168 17.61 -9.33 14.55
C TRP A 168 17.90 -9.08 16.02
N SER A 169 17.17 -8.14 16.63
CA SER A 169 17.27 -7.87 18.07
C SER A 169 16.87 -9.09 18.89
N GLY A 170 15.82 -9.80 18.48
CA GLY A 170 15.39 -11.06 19.10
C GLY A 170 16.47 -12.15 19.00
N LEU A 171 17.07 -12.32 17.82
CA LEU A 171 18.16 -13.28 17.60
C LEU A 171 19.38 -13.03 18.48
N LEU A 172 19.69 -11.77 18.79
CA LEU A 172 20.79 -11.40 19.68
C LEU A 172 20.40 -11.53 21.16
N LEU A 173 19.25 -10.98 21.55
CA LEU A 173 18.87 -10.84 22.96
C LEU A 173 18.36 -12.15 23.58
N LEU A 174 17.69 -13.01 22.82
CA LEU A 174 17.12 -14.26 23.36
C LEU A 174 18.20 -15.25 23.82
N PRO A 175 19.25 -15.55 23.03
CA PRO A 175 20.32 -16.44 23.49
C PRO A 175 21.11 -15.87 24.66
N ILE A 176 21.41 -14.56 24.63
CA ILE A 176 22.11 -13.87 25.72
C ILE A 176 21.30 -13.94 27.01
N GLY A 177 20.01 -13.61 26.94
CA GLY A 177 19.11 -13.69 28.09
C GLY A 177 18.98 -15.11 28.63
N ALA A 178 18.88 -16.10 27.74
CA ALA A 178 18.83 -17.50 28.14
C ALA A 178 20.12 -17.98 28.80
N TYR A 179 21.28 -17.57 28.28
CA TYR A 179 22.58 -17.87 28.87
C TYR A 179 22.67 -17.33 30.31
N PHE A 180 22.36 -16.05 30.53
CA PHE A 180 22.41 -15.46 31.86
C PHE A 180 21.43 -16.11 32.84
N GLN A 181 20.20 -16.44 32.43
CA GLN A 181 19.25 -17.11 33.32
C GLN A 181 19.66 -18.54 33.68
N ILE A 182 20.26 -19.28 32.75
CA ILE A 182 20.77 -20.62 33.04
C ILE A 182 21.94 -20.52 34.02
N LYS A 183 22.86 -19.59 33.78
CA LYS A 183 24.00 -19.33 34.67
C LYS A 183 23.55 -18.93 36.08
N ASP A 184 22.63 -17.98 36.20
CA ASP A 184 22.10 -17.52 37.50
C ASP A 184 21.37 -18.63 38.26
N LYS A 185 20.72 -19.56 37.56
CA LYS A 185 20.12 -20.73 38.20
C LYS A 185 21.19 -21.67 38.76
N GLU A 186 22.27 -21.87 38.02
CA GLU A 186 23.38 -22.75 38.43
C GLU A 186 24.20 -22.16 39.56
N GLU A 187 24.45 -20.85 39.56
CA GLU A 187 25.25 -20.17 40.58
C GLU A 187 24.45 -19.79 41.84
N HIS A 188 23.21 -19.32 41.68
CA HIS A 188 22.43 -18.69 42.76
C HIS A 188 21.12 -19.43 43.09
N GLY A 189 20.82 -20.56 42.42
CA GLY A 189 19.59 -21.32 42.64
C GLY A 189 18.31 -20.60 42.22
N THR A 190 18.43 -19.53 41.43
CA THR A 190 17.28 -18.71 41.01
C THR A 190 16.32 -19.48 40.10
N THR A 191 15.04 -19.09 40.12
CA THR A 191 14.03 -19.73 39.28
C THR A 191 14.10 -19.20 37.86
N ILE A 192 14.24 -20.11 36.88
CA ILE A 192 14.12 -19.76 35.46
C ILE A 192 12.67 -19.40 35.16
N TYR A 193 12.48 -18.28 34.47
CA TYR A 193 11.19 -17.79 34.03
C TYR A 193 11.26 -17.28 32.59
N VAL A 194 10.20 -17.52 31.82
CA VAL A 194 10.02 -16.82 30.55
C VAL A 194 9.39 -15.47 30.92
N PRO A 195 10.08 -14.33 30.72
CA PRO A 195 9.50 -13.04 31.06
C PRO A 195 8.17 -12.87 30.33
N ASN A 196 7.15 -12.43 31.06
CA ASN A 196 5.90 -12.04 30.44
C ASN A 196 6.20 -10.90 29.44
N LYS A 197 5.54 -10.89 28.26
CA LYS A 197 6.00 -10.12 27.07
C LYS A 197 6.35 -8.65 27.33
N LEU A 198 5.75 -8.03 28.34
CA LEU A 198 5.94 -6.62 28.72
C LEU A 198 6.99 -6.42 29.82
N GLU A 199 7.20 -7.39 30.72
CA GLU A 199 8.17 -7.27 31.82
C GLU A 199 9.61 -7.37 31.33
N GLY A 200 9.87 -8.18 30.29
CA GLY A 200 11.20 -8.29 29.67
C GLY A 200 11.68 -6.98 29.05
N ILE A 201 10.78 -6.27 28.34
CA ILE A 201 11.06 -4.95 27.75
C ILE A 201 11.32 -3.93 28.87
N LYS A 202 10.46 -3.91 29.90
CA LYS A 202 10.60 -3.00 31.04
C LYS A 202 11.93 -3.21 31.77
N ASN A 203 12.35 -4.45 31.99
CA ASN A 203 13.62 -4.77 32.65
C ASN A 203 14.84 -4.46 31.78
N PHE A 204 14.76 -4.67 30.47
CA PHE A 204 15.83 -4.29 29.54
C PHE A 204 16.11 -2.78 29.60
N PHE A 205 15.07 -1.93 29.48
CA PHE A 205 15.23 -0.47 29.58
C PHE A 205 15.61 0.03 30.97
N LYS A 206 15.25 -0.71 32.03
CA LYS A 206 15.65 -0.39 33.41
C LYS A 206 17.17 -0.49 33.63
N ASN A 207 17.85 -1.36 32.88
CA ASN A 207 19.31 -1.46 32.93
C ASN A 207 20.03 -0.32 32.20
N PHE A 208 19.38 0.37 31.25
CA PHE A 208 19.94 1.55 30.57
C PHE A 208 19.65 2.87 31.30
N THR A 209 18.64 2.88 32.18
CA THR A 209 18.22 4.07 32.95
C THR A 209 18.81 4.14 34.35
N LYS A 210 19.51 3.10 34.81
CA LYS A 210 20.39 3.17 35.99
C LYS A 210 21.69 3.90 35.63
N LYS A 211 21.63 5.23 35.65
CA LYS A 211 22.78 6.10 35.91
C LYS A 211 22.68 6.63 37.32
#